data_AF-A0A4U0N965-F1
#
_entry.id   AF-A0A4U0N965-F1
#
_cell.length_a   1.000
_cell.length_b   1.000
_cell.length_c   1.000
_cell.angle_alpha   90.00
_cell.angle_beta   90.00
_cell.angle_gamma   90.00
#
_symmetry.space_group_name_H-M   'P 1'
#
loop_
_entity.id
_entity.type
_entity.pdbx_description
1 polymer ?
#
loop_
_entity_poly.entity_id
_entity_poly.type
_entity_poly.pdbx_seq_one_letter_code
_entity_poly.pdbx_strand_id
1 'polypeptide(L)'
;MVTGRTTNRGLAVLAALAVVALLPGTVGVASADNIPGYRPAEGAPTIKGSPSSANSPQIKPGIYRDSIKRGEEKRYAVSLDAKTSAYFSAVAAPTPGSKVEDYGDKLKIRLEDNDGTTCGSEASPTFRGGGTAYPLADYANRTIEDGSSECQEAGPYYLVISREGSATSGPDPWPIELDYLEEPPLKGSTPAKPGDGSWSTATPAPRTDPTKRSAKGGTGFNDAGSVASGVWKDRIRPGETRFYRVPVDWGQRLNLSAELPNGTSGNGSSAYVSNALGLGVYNPARGLVSADSFVSYSGKPATAPAFTAPVDYGNRFNSTDSVKAMRFAGWYYLEVTLNPDAAQYFRKGTDFTLRVDVRGEAKAGPGYAKPAGDFSVTAEDREMARTGQTAQEASKSGTLMTVAYAGIGTGVVLLAGLGAWTVVARRKAGAPAATGPALIPQQGQQLSSQASQPTLPSQQDQQAQFRPPQGW
;
A
#
# COMPACT_ATOMS: atom_id res chain seq x y z
N MET A 1 -71.67 -65.57 8.45
CA MET A 1 -71.18 -65.13 9.78
C MET A 1 -70.19 -64.00 9.50
N VAL A 2 -70.51 -62.70 9.66
CA VAL A 2 -70.69 -61.95 10.95
C VAL A 2 -69.51 -62.32 11.86
N THR A 3 -68.50 -61.49 12.18
CA THR A 3 -68.39 -60.08 12.65
C THR A 3 -66.88 -59.77 12.75
N GLY A 4 -66.33 -58.59 12.45
CA GLY A 4 -66.28 -57.35 13.27
C GLY A 4 -64.89 -56.68 13.06
N ARG A 5 -64.82 -55.38 12.66
CA ARG A 5 -64.38 -54.19 13.45
C ARG A 5 -63.04 -54.39 14.22
N THR A 6 -62.03 -53.50 14.26
CA THR A 6 -61.82 -52.08 13.92
C THR A 6 -60.35 -51.70 14.23
N THR A 7 -59.77 -50.71 13.52
CA THR A 7 -58.64 -49.77 13.87
C THR A 7 -57.33 -50.35 14.46
N ASN A 8 -56.10 -50.00 14.05
CA ASN A 8 -55.52 -48.66 14.02
C ASN A 8 -54.07 -48.67 13.48
N ARG A 9 -53.70 -47.51 12.94
CA ARG A 9 -52.37 -46.91 12.68
C ARG A 9 -51.12 -47.61 13.24
N GLY A 10 -50.12 -47.79 12.37
CA GLY A 10 -48.72 -48.00 12.74
C GLY A 10 -47.78 -47.33 11.73
N LEU A 11 -47.05 -46.31 12.18
CA LEU A 11 -45.99 -45.63 11.43
C LEU A 11 -44.87 -46.63 11.06
N ALA A 12 -44.45 -46.62 9.79
CA ALA A 12 -43.22 -47.27 9.37
C ALA A 12 -42.03 -46.33 9.62
N VAL A 13 -41.21 -46.64 10.63
CA VAL A 13 -39.91 -46.01 10.86
C VAL A 13 -38.87 -46.82 10.07
N LEU A 14 -38.31 -46.21 9.02
CA LEU A 14 -37.15 -46.71 8.29
C LEU A 14 -35.88 -46.45 9.11
N ALA A 15 -35.26 -47.51 9.63
CA ALA A 15 -33.94 -47.47 10.24
C ALA A 15 -32.86 -47.48 9.14
N ALA A 16 -32.17 -46.35 8.96
CA ALA A 16 -30.97 -46.27 8.14
C ALA A 16 -29.73 -46.48 9.03
N LEU A 17 -29.07 -47.63 8.87
CA LEU A 17 -27.76 -47.93 9.46
C LEU A 17 -26.68 -47.12 8.74
N ALA A 18 -26.09 -46.12 9.42
CA ALA A 18 -24.91 -45.41 8.96
C ALA A 18 -23.65 -46.16 9.41
N VAL A 19 -22.90 -46.72 8.45
CA VAL A 19 -21.56 -47.25 8.65
C VAL A 19 -20.58 -46.08 8.69
N VAL A 20 -19.96 -45.84 9.85
CA VAL A 20 -18.88 -44.85 10.00
C VAL A 20 -17.57 -45.52 9.58
N ALA A 21 -17.06 -45.15 8.40
CA ALA A 21 -15.70 -45.49 7.99
C ALA A 21 -14.71 -44.58 8.74
N LEU A 22 -13.95 -45.16 9.67
CA LEU A 22 -12.80 -44.53 10.31
C LEU A 22 -11.64 -44.47 9.30
N LEU A 23 -11.40 -43.29 8.73
CA LEU A 23 -10.18 -43.02 7.96
C LEU A 23 -9.03 -42.66 8.93
N PRO A 24 -7.81 -43.20 8.72
CA PRO A 24 -6.65 -42.88 9.53
C PRO A 24 -6.26 -41.40 9.33
N GLY A 25 -5.97 -40.74 10.46
CA GLY A 25 -5.74 -39.30 10.53
C GLY A 25 -4.67 -38.79 9.58
N THR A 26 -5.09 -37.92 8.67
CA THR A 26 -4.19 -37.02 7.96
C THR A 26 -3.70 -35.99 8.96
N VAL A 27 -2.39 -35.99 9.22
CA VAL A 27 -1.72 -34.92 9.95
C VAL A 27 -1.88 -33.67 9.09
N GLY A 28 -2.79 -32.78 9.47
CA GLY A 28 -3.04 -31.54 8.76
C GLY A 28 -1.78 -30.67 8.76
N VAL A 29 -1.07 -30.68 7.64
CA VAL A 29 -0.18 -29.58 7.25
C VAL A 29 -1.09 -28.36 7.19
N ALA A 30 -0.78 -27.30 7.92
CA ALA A 30 -1.51 -26.05 7.78
C ALA A 30 -1.31 -25.60 6.32
N SER A 31 -2.33 -25.76 5.47
CA SER A 31 -2.26 -25.34 4.07
C SER A 31 -1.92 -23.86 4.01
N ALA A 32 -0.96 -23.51 3.16
CA ALA A 32 -0.59 -22.13 2.85
C ALA A 32 -1.79 -21.30 2.31
N ASP A 33 -2.87 -21.96 1.89
CA ASP A 33 -4.11 -21.39 1.35
C ASP A 33 -4.81 -20.32 2.22
N ASN A 34 -4.44 -20.17 3.50
CA ASN A 34 -5.05 -19.19 4.41
C ASN A 34 -4.08 -18.10 4.92
N ILE A 35 -2.83 -18.06 4.44
CA ILE A 35 -1.88 -16.99 4.77
C ILE A 35 -2.08 -15.83 3.78
N PRO A 36 -2.20 -14.56 4.23
CA PRO A 36 -2.48 -13.46 3.33
C PRO A 36 -1.20 -13.17 2.54
N GLY A 37 -1.30 -13.18 1.21
CA GLY A 37 -0.23 -12.72 0.33
C GLY A 37 -0.19 -11.19 0.26
N TYR A 38 0.86 -10.67 -0.39
CA TYR A 38 0.99 -9.25 -0.69
C TYR A 38 -0.24 -8.70 -1.39
N ARG A 39 -0.76 -7.58 -0.89
CA ARG A 39 -1.86 -6.85 -1.54
C ARG A 39 -1.31 -5.65 -2.30
N PRO A 40 -1.42 -5.65 -3.64
CA PRO A 40 -1.13 -4.47 -4.43
C PRO A 40 -2.04 -3.30 -4.08
N ALA A 41 -1.64 -2.09 -4.49
CA ALA A 41 -2.41 -0.88 -4.28
C ALA A 41 -3.82 -1.03 -4.86
N GLU A 42 -4.81 -0.64 -4.07
CA GLU A 42 -6.20 -0.67 -4.49
C GLU A 42 -6.40 0.27 -5.67
N GLY A 43 -7.00 -0.23 -6.75
CA GLY A 43 -7.22 0.55 -7.97
C GLY A 43 -6.01 0.74 -8.88
N ALA A 44 -4.84 0.16 -8.56
CA ALA A 44 -3.68 0.25 -9.44
C ALA A 44 -3.98 -0.43 -10.80
N PRO A 45 -3.80 0.29 -11.94
CA PRO A 45 -4.07 -0.24 -13.26
C PRO A 45 -3.15 -1.42 -13.59
N THR A 46 -3.71 -2.40 -14.30
CA THR A 46 -2.90 -3.47 -14.89
C THR A 46 -2.18 -2.95 -16.13
N ILE A 47 -0.91 -3.27 -16.23
CA ILE A 47 -0.06 -3.03 -17.40
C ILE A 47 0.59 -4.36 -17.80
N LYS A 48 1.00 -4.47 -19.07
CA LYS A 48 1.71 -5.66 -19.57
C LYS A 48 3.01 -5.23 -20.22
N GLY A 49 4.11 -5.43 -19.52
CA GLY A 49 5.44 -5.15 -20.06
C GLY A 49 5.74 -5.95 -21.33
N SER A 50 6.60 -5.41 -22.18
CA SER A 50 6.99 -6.00 -23.46
C SER A 50 8.39 -6.58 -23.39
N PRO A 51 8.72 -7.68 -24.11
CA PRO A 51 10.10 -8.11 -24.26
C PRO A 51 10.92 -7.14 -25.12
N SER A 52 10.31 -6.23 -25.89
CA SER A 52 11.01 -5.28 -26.75
C SER A 52 10.70 -3.82 -26.40
N SER A 53 11.71 -2.95 -26.57
CA SER A 53 11.58 -1.50 -26.37
C SER A 53 10.53 -0.87 -27.28
N ALA A 54 10.45 -1.30 -28.55
CA ALA A 54 9.53 -0.75 -29.55
C ALA A 54 8.03 -0.87 -29.19
N ASN A 55 7.66 -1.90 -28.42
CA ASN A 55 6.26 -2.15 -28.01
C ASN A 55 6.06 -1.99 -26.51
N SER A 56 7.01 -1.36 -25.81
CA SER A 56 6.94 -1.17 -24.36
C SER A 56 5.80 -0.21 -24.01
N PRO A 57 4.86 -0.59 -23.12
CA PRO A 57 3.81 0.32 -22.72
C PRO A 57 4.38 1.46 -21.88
N GLN A 58 3.82 2.65 -22.03
CA GLN A 58 4.28 3.82 -21.29
C GLN A 58 3.72 3.81 -19.86
N ILE A 59 4.59 4.06 -18.88
CA ILE A 59 4.19 4.37 -17.50
C ILE A 59 4.48 5.83 -17.17
N LYS A 60 3.61 6.40 -16.34
CA LYS A 60 3.71 7.73 -15.73
C LYS A 60 3.83 7.58 -14.21
N PRO A 61 4.20 8.64 -13.45
CA PRO A 61 4.28 8.54 -11.99
C PRO A 61 3.02 7.90 -11.38
N GLY A 62 3.23 6.96 -10.46
CA GLY A 62 2.17 6.15 -9.84
C GLY A 62 2.44 4.64 -9.87
N ILE A 63 1.44 3.88 -9.39
CA ILE A 63 1.54 2.45 -9.12
C ILE A 63 0.83 1.63 -10.21
N TYR A 64 1.47 0.54 -10.67
CA TYR A 64 0.94 -0.37 -11.69
C TYR A 64 1.09 -1.83 -11.26
N ARG A 65 0.27 -2.71 -11.85
CA ARG A 65 0.30 -4.15 -11.60
C ARG A 65 0.63 -4.92 -12.88
N ASP A 66 1.49 -5.93 -12.77
CA ASP A 66 1.74 -6.93 -13.80
C ASP A 66 2.05 -8.29 -13.11
N SER A 67 2.59 -9.25 -13.84
CA SER A 67 3.10 -10.52 -13.37
C SER A 67 4.37 -10.88 -14.14
N ILE A 68 5.26 -11.69 -13.57
CA ILE A 68 6.50 -12.08 -14.23
C ILE A 68 6.78 -13.58 -14.05
N LYS A 69 7.02 -14.26 -15.16
CA LYS A 69 7.42 -15.67 -15.18
C LYS A 69 8.91 -15.81 -14.92
N ARG A 70 9.32 -16.98 -14.45
CA ARG A 70 10.74 -17.33 -14.34
C ARG A 70 11.42 -17.22 -15.71
N GLY A 71 12.53 -16.51 -15.78
CA GLY A 71 13.29 -16.27 -17.01
C GLY A 71 12.67 -15.23 -17.95
N GLU A 72 11.59 -14.56 -17.53
CA GLU A 72 10.97 -13.49 -18.30
C GLU A 72 11.65 -12.15 -18.00
N GLU A 73 11.77 -11.33 -19.04
CA GLU A 73 12.20 -9.94 -18.97
C GLU A 73 11.12 -9.06 -19.59
N LYS A 74 10.81 -7.95 -18.92
CA LYS A 74 9.75 -7.02 -19.29
C LYS A 74 10.27 -5.60 -19.26
N ARG A 75 9.96 -4.85 -20.33
CA ARG A 75 10.29 -3.44 -20.52
C ARG A 75 9.02 -2.58 -20.46
N TYR A 76 9.17 -1.40 -19.85
CA TYR A 76 8.15 -0.36 -19.72
C TYR A 76 8.78 0.97 -20.14
N ALA A 77 8.14 1.68 -21.07
CA ALA A 77 8.65 2.95 -21.56
C ALA A 77 8.35 4.06 -20.55
N VAL A 78 9.31 4.96 -20.34
CA VAL A 78 9.18 6.14 -19.50
C VAL A 78 9.71 7.35 -20.25
N SER A 79 9.12 8.51 -20.00
CA SER A 79 9.58 9.78 -20.57
C SER A 79 10.04 10.67 -19.44
N LEU A 80 11.33 10.99 -19.41
CA LEU A 80 11.94 11.74 -18.32
C LEU A 80 12.44 13.10 -18.82
N ASP A 81 12.36 14.10 -17.95
CA ASP A 81 12.91 15.44 -18.22
C ASP A 81 14.42 15.49 -17.91
N ALA A 82 15.05 16.66 -17.93
CA ALA A 82 16.47 16.83 -17.59
C ALA A 82 16.71 17.42 -16.19
N LYS A 83 15.70 17.43 -15.31
CA LYS A 83 15.72 18.19 -14.03
C LYS A 83 15.24 17.41 -12.82
N THR A 84 14.41 16.40 -13.05
CA THR A 84 13.72 15.63 -12.02
C THR A 84 14.40 14.28 -11.88
N SER A 85 14.75 13.92 -10.65
CA SER A 85 15.24 12.57 -10.35
C SER A 85 14.06 11.61 -10.32
N ALA A 86 14.24 10.39 -10.82
CA ALA A 86 13.20 9.39 -10.94
C ALA A 86 13.60 8.08 -10.24
N TYR A 87 12.64 7.48 -9.55
CA TYR A 87 12.81 6.22 -8.81
C TYR A 87 11.74 5.24 -9.26
N PHE A 88 12.18 4.04 -9.65
CA PHE A 88 11.33 2.99 -10.19
C PHE A 88 11.47 1.75 -9.31
N SER A 89 10.54 1.58 -8.39
CA SER A 89 10.52 0.39 -7.55
C SER A 89 9.72 -0.73 -8.18
N ALA A 90 10.12 -1.96 -7.91
CA ALA A 90 9.32 -3.12 -8.24
C ALA A 90 9.26 -4.05 -7.02
N VAL A 91 8.06 -4.54 -6.73
CA VAL A 91 7.80 -5.58 -5.74
C VAL A 91 7.42 -6.85 -6.50
N ALA A 92 8.14 -7.94 -6.29
CA ALA A 92 7.71 -9.27 -6.72
C ALA A 92 7.22 -10.07 -5.53
N ALA A 93 5.97 -10.53 -5.60
CA ALA A 93 5.29 -11.12 -4.46
C ALA A 93 4.81 -12.55 -4.77
N PRO A 94 5.68 -13.58 -4.66
CA PRO A 94 5.22 -14.96 -4.70
C PRO A 94 4.12 -15.21 -3.67
N THR A 95 3.19 -16.11 -3.99
CA THR A 95 2.18 -16.55 -3.02
C THR A 95 2.88 -17.18 -1.81
N PRO A 96 2.42 -16.94 -0.57
CA PRO A 96 2.95 -17.65 0.60
C PRO A 96 2.97 -19.16 0.37
N GLY A 97 4.09 -19.81 0.71
CA GLY A 97 4.30 -21.25 0.48
C GLY A 97 4.75 -21.64 -0.94
N SER A 98 4.85 -20.68 -1.88
CA SER A 98 5.51 -20.94 -3.16
C SER A 98 6.95 -21.41 -2.95
N LYS A 99 7.41 -22.33 -3.81
CA LYS A 99 8.80 -22.78 -3.79
C LYS A 99 9.70 -21.70 -4.35
N VAL A 100 10.65 -21.23 -3.53
CA VAL A 100 11.69 -20.26 -3.91
C VAL A 100 13.07 -20.79 -3.55
N GLU A 101 14.10 -20.32 -4.25
CA GLU A 101 15.50 -20.68 -4.01
C GLU A 101 16.29 -19.49 -3.44
N ASP A 102 16.90 -19.69 -2.27
CA ASP A 102 17.78 -18.68 -1.67
C ASP A 102 18.93 -18.33 -2.61
N TYR A 103 19.16 -17.03 -2.83
CA TYR A 103 20.16 -16.46 -3.75
C TYR A 103 20.03 -16.85 -5.24
N GLY A 104 19.38 -17.97 -5.59
CA GLY A 104 19.17 -18.41 -6.97
C GLY A 104 17.99 -17.70 -7.63
N ASP A 105 16.89 -17.53 -6.89
CA ASP A 105 15.74 -16.75 -7.33
C ASP A 105 15.94 -15.26 -7.04
N LYS A 106 15.84 -14.43 -8.08
CA LYS A 106 16.08 -12.98 -8.01
C LYS A 106 15.09 -12.19 -8.84
N LEU A 107 14.81 -10.98 -8.39
CA LEU A 107 14.23 -9.93 -9.23
C LEU A 107 15.37 -8.99 -9.63
N LYS A 108 15.46 -8.59 -10.89
CA LYS A 108 16.38 -7.53 -11.34
C LYS A 108 15.58 -6.33 -11.80
N ILE A 109 16.05 -5.16 -11.40
CA ILE A 109 15.41 -3.87 -11.67
C ILE A 109 16.50 -2.94 -12.17
N ARG A 110 16.37 -2.48 -13.41
CA ARG A 110 17.33 -1.60 -14.06
C ARG A 110 16.59 -0.58 -14.91
N LEU A 111 17.20 0.59 -15.07
CA LEU A 111 16.73 1.60 -16.00
C LEU A 111 17.72 1.67 -17.16
N GLU A 112 17.22 1.69 -18.38
CA GLU A 112 18.02 1.83 -19.60
C GLU A 112 17.68 3.12 -20.33
N ASP A 113 18.67 3.76 -20.93
CA ASP A 113 18.44 4.81 -21.93
C ASP A 113 18.01 4.22 -23.28
N ASN A 114 17.85 5.07 -24.30
CA ASN A 114 17.43 4.64 -25.62
C ASN A 114 18.47 3.76 -26.36
N ASP A 115 19.73 3.81 -25.95
CA ASP A 115 20.83 3.04 -26.53
C ASP A 115 21.05 1.70 -25.78
N GLY A 116 20.29 1.46 -24.71
CA GLY A 116 20.38 0.27 -23.87
C GLY A 116 21.41 0.39 -22.74
N THR A 117 21.98 1.59 -22.52
CA THR A 117 22.93 1.85 -21.44
C THR A 117 22.19 1.88 -20.11
N THR A 118 22.70 1.14 -19.12
CA THR A 118 22.11 1.14 -17.77
C THR A 118 22.37 2.46 -17.06
N CYS A 119 21.30 3.07 -16.58
CA CYS A 119 21.35 4.28 -15.77
C CYS A 119 21.43 3.92 -14.29
N GLY A 120 22.40 4.53 -13.60
CA GLY A 120 22.57 4.34 -12.17
C GLY A 120 22.89 2.89 -11.78
N SER A 121 22.53 2.52 -10.56
CA SER A 121 22.73 1.15 -10.06
C SER A 121 21.56 0.24 -10.43
N GLU A 122 21.89 -0.97 -10.89
CA GLU A 122 20.94 -2.09 -10.99
C GLU A 122 20.66 -2.63 -9.59
N ALA A 123 19.39 -2.89 -9.29
CA ALA A 123 18.98 -3.58 -8.07
C ALA A 123 18.67 -5.05 -8.35
N SER A 124 19.10 -5.93 -7.45
CA SER A 124 18.89 -7.37 -7.58
C SER A 124 18.54 -8.04 -6.24
N PRO A 125 17.36 -7.77 -5.66
CA PRO A 125 16.94 -8.43 -4.43
C PRO A 125 16.76 -9.95 -4.62
N THR A 126 17.10 -10.70 -3.58
CA THR A 126 17.11 -12.18 -3.56
C THR A 126 16.52 -12.73 -2.27
N PHE A 127 16.02 -13.96 -2.29
CA PHE A 127 15.58 -14.65 -1.08
C PHE A 127 16.75 -15.01 -0.17
N ARG A 128 16.52 -14.89 1.14
CA ARG A 128 17.47 -15.24 2.23
C ARG A 128 16.80 -15.99 3.38
N GLY A 129 15.55 -16.42 3.18
CA GLY A 129 14.66 -16.93 4.21
C GLY A 129 14.70 -18.45 4.39
N GLY A 130 15.71 -19.15 3.85
CA GLY A 130 15.78 -20.61 3.89
C GLY A 130 14.69 -21.28 3.05
N GLY A 131 14.39 -20.74 1.86
CA GLY A 131 13.29 -21.21 1.01
C GLY A 131 11.92 -20.66 1.39
N THR A 132 11.84 -19.69 2.31
CA THR A 132 10.59 -18.98 2.61
C THR A 132 10.27 -18.00 1.48
N ALA A 133 9.09 -18.13 0.87
CA ALA A 133 8.55 -17.13 -0.05
C ALA A 133 7.99 -15.92 0.71
N TYR A 134 8.49 -14.72 0.38
CA TYR A 134 8.03 -13.42 0.86
C TYR A 134 8.19 -12.38 -0.25
N PRO A 135 7.58 -11.19 -0.16
CA PRO A 135 7.78 -10.14 -1.16
C PRO A 135 9.25 -9.71 -1.28
N LEU A 136 9.76 -9.60 -2.50
CA LEU A 136 11.05 -8.96 -2.79
C LEU A 136 10.78 -7.57 -3.34
N ALA A 137 11.49 -6.55 -2.86
CA ALA A 137 11.39 -5.20 -3.37
C ALA A 137 12.75 -4.52 -3.46
N ASP A 138 12.92 -3.67 -4.46
CA ASP A 138 13.99 -2.67 -4.52
C ASP A 138 13.66 -1.63 -5.61
N TYR A 139 14.56 -0.71 -5.95
CA TYR A 139 14.38 0.21 -7.08
C TYR A 139 15.61 0.38 -7.98
N ALA A 140 15.35 0.72 -9.25
CA ALA A 140 16.29 1.43 -10.12
C ALA A 140 16.04 2.93 -10.07
N ASN A 141 17.04 3.74 -10.40
CA ASN A 141 16.93 5.18 -10.31
C ASN A 141 17.71 5.91 -11.40
N ARG A 142 17.26 7.13 -11.67
CA ARG A 142 18.00 8.15 -12.42
C ARG A 142 18.05 9.40 -11.58
N THR A 143 19.21 9.72 -11.03
CA THR A 143 19.42 10.96 -10.28
C THR A 143 19.98 12.05 -11.19
N ILE A 144 19.45 13.27 -11.05
CA ILE A 144 20.01 14.46 -11.67
C ILE A 144 21.04 15.04 -10.70
N GLU A 145 22.31 15.05 -11.11
CA GLU A 145 23.45 15.37 -10.25
C GLU A 145 24.47 16.25 -10.97
N ASP A 146 24.94 17.29 -10.30
CA ASP A 146 25.99 18.15 -10.84
C ASP A 146 27.28 17.33 -11.07
N GLY A 147 27.80 17.34 -12.30
CA GLY A 147 29.06 16.67 -12.66
C GLY A 147 28.94 15.21 -13.12
N SER A 148 27.74 14.63 -13.15
CA SER A 148 27.51 13.39 -13.90
C SER A 148 27.34 13.68 -15.40
N SER A 149 27.83 12.82 -16.27
CA SER A 149 27.58 12.91 -17.73
C SER A 149 26.63 11.82 -18.23
N GLU A 150 26.24 10.88 -17.38
CA GLU A 150 25.46 9.71 -17.76
C GLU A 150 23.99 9.87 -17.37
N CYS A 151 23.10 9.51 -18.28
CA CYS A 151 21.65 9.46 -18.03
C CYS A 151 21.04 10.73 -17.42
N GLN A 152 21.45 11.92 -17.88
CA GLN A 152 20.88 13.20 -17.42
C GLN A 152 19.95 13.87 -18.43
N GLU A 153 20.00 13.43 -19.68
CA GLU A 153 19.26 14.04 -20.78
C GLU A 153 17.74 13.81 -20.65
N ALA A 154 16.96 14.73 -21.21
CA ALA A 154 15.53 14.51 -21.38
C ALA A 154 15.31 13.53 -22.53
N GLY A 155 14.40 12.57 -22.37
CA GLY A 155 14.15 11.59 -23.42
C GLY A 155 13.42 10.34 -22.98
N PRO A 156 13.32 9.36 -23.90
CA PRO A 156 12.80 8.05 -23.60
C PRO A 156 13.82 7.21 -22.82
N TYR A 157 13.35 6.55 -21.77
CA TYR A 157 14.07 5.53 -21.02
C TYR A 157 13.18 4.28 -20.89
N TYR A 158 13.76 3.17 -20.45
CA TYR A 158 13.06 1.91 -20.27
C TYR A 158 13.33 1.34 -18.89
N LEU A 159 12.28 1.19 -18.08
CA LEU A 159 12.35 0.35 -16.89
C LEU A 159 12.35 -1.10 -17.34
N VAL A 160 13.37 -1.86 -16.96
CA VAL A 160 13.49 -3.27 -17.29
C VAL A 160 13.45 -4.10 -16.00
N ILE A 161 12.50 -5.04 -15.97
CA ILE A 161 12.28 -5.96 -14.86
C ILE A 161 12.51 -7.37 -15.37
N SER A 162 13.38 -8.14 -14.72
CA SER A 162 13.54 -9.56 -15.04
C SER A 162 13.49 -10.43 -13.79
N ARG A 163 13.03 -11.66 -13.96
CA ARG A 163 13.03 -12.68 -12.91
C ARG A 163 14.02 -13.77 -13.28
N GLU A 164 15.07 -13.90 -12.48
CA GLU A 164 16.02 -15.00 -12.57
C GLU A 164 15.63 -16.12 -11.59
N GLY A 165 15.95 -17.36 -11.93
CA GLY A 165 15.65 -18.52 -11.11
C GLY A 165 16.03 -19.82 -11.80
N SER A 166 16.40 -20.85 -11.03
CA SER A 166 16.77 -22.16 -11.59
C SER A 166 15.53 -22.96 -12.00
N ALA A 167 15.75 -24.06 -12.74
CA ALA A 167 14.68 -25.01 -13.06
C ALA A 167 14.07 -25.65 -11.80
N THR A 168 14.76 -25.60 -10.65
CA THR A 168 14.28 -26.16 -9.39
C THR A 168 13.37 -25.22 -8.61
N SER A 169 13.35 -23.92 -8.94
CA SER A 169 12.42 -22.93 -8.40
C SER A 169 10.97 -23.20 -8.82
N GLY A 170 10.01 -22.59 -8.12
CA GLY A 170 8.59 -22.67 -8.49
C GLY A 170 8.32 -22.10 -9.90
N PRO A 171 7.54 -22.79 -10.75
CA PRO A 171 7.27 -22.33 -12.12
C PRO A 171 6.24 -21.20 -12.21
N ASP A 172 5.46 -20.99 -11.14
CA ASP A 172 4.34 -20.06 -11.14
C ASP A 172 4.80 -18.61 -11.36
N PRO A 173 4.07 -17.81 -12.15
CA PRO A 173 4.36 -16.40 -12.30
C PRO A 173 4.20 -15.67 -10.96
N TRP A 174 5.09 -14.73 -10.68
CA TRP A 174 4.95 -13.86 -9.52
C TRP A 174 4.18 -12.60 -9.91
N PRO A 175 3.13 -12.23 -9.18
CA PRO A 175 2.59 -10.88 -9.22
C PRO A 175 3.72 -9.86 -9.01
N ILE A 176 3.73 -8.81 -9.84
CA ILE A 176 4.61 -7.66 -9.62
C ILE A 176 3.80 -6.37 -9.49
N GLU A 177 4.27 -5.49 -8.62
CA GLU A 177 3.81 -4.12 -8.50
C GLU A 177 4.96 -3.18 -8.82
N LEU A 178 4.71 -2.21 -9.70
CA LEU A 178 5.66 -1.17 -10.07
C LEU A 178 5.23 0.14 -9.44
N ASP A 179 6.18 0.93 -8.94
CA ASP A 179 5.94 2.29 -8.47
C ASP A 179 6.94 3.23 -9.13
N TYR A 180 6.45 4.34 -9.68
CA TYR A 180 7.27 5.40 -10.25
C TYR A 180 7.07 6.69 -9.46
N LEU A 181 8.12 7.10 -8.74
CA LEU A 181 8.19 8.35 -7.98
C LEU A 181 9.18 9.34 -8.60
N GLU A 182 8.89 10.63 -8.40
CA GLU A 182 9.73 11.74 -8.82
C GLU A 182 10.22 12.54 -7.62
N GLU A 183 11.54 12.73 -7.51
CA GLU A 183 12.13 13.66 -6.55
C GLU A 183 12.38 15.01 -7.24
N PRO A 184 11.79 16.11 -6.72
CA PRO A 184 11.98 17.43 -7.29
C PRO A 184 13.43 17.93 -7.27
N PRO A 185 13.81 18.86 -8.17
CA PRO A 185 15.09 19.56 -8.06
C PRO A 185 15.16 20.43 -6.81
N LEU A 186 16.37 20.78 -6.39
CA LEU A 186 16.62 21.73 -5.30
C LEU A 186 16.56 23.19 -5.80
N LYS A 187 16.27 24.14 -4.90
CA LYS A 187 16.36 25.59 -5.20
C LYS A 187 17.79 26.12 -5.21
N GLY A 188 18.73 25.38 -4.62
CA GLY A 188 20.11 25.80 -4.43
C GLY A 188 21.09 24.67 -4.71
N SER A 189 22.30 24.79 -4.18
CA SER A 189 23.36 23.79 -4.36
C SER A 189 23.02 22.47 -3.70
N THR A 190 23.43 21.38 -4.34
CA THR A 190 23.37 20.03 -3.79
C THR A 190 24.19 19.91 -2.49
N PRO A 191 23.59 19.50 -1.36
CA PRO A 191 24.32 19.19 -0.13
C PRO A 191 25.41 18.13 -0.35
N ALA A 192 26.58 18.34 0.24
CA ALA A 192 27.70 17.41 0.16
C ALA A 192 27.44 16.10 0.95
N LYS A 193 28.15 15.03 0.59
CA LYS A 193 28.18 13.78 1.36
C LYS A 193 28.58 14.07 2.82
N PRO A 194 27.86 13.54 3.82
CA PRO A 194 28.33 13.56 5.19
C PRO A 194 29.74 12.97 5.33
N GLY A 195 30.58 13.62 6.15
CA GLY A 195 31.95 13.19 6.41
C GLY A 195 32.02 11.82 7.08
N ASP A 196 33.09 11.08 6.83
CA ASP A 196 33.26 9.75 7.42
C ASP A 196 33.35 9.86 8.95
N GLY A 197 32.67 8.95 9.65
CA GLY A 197 32.60 8.97 11.12
C GLY A 197 31.76 10.11 11.72
N SER A 198 31.01 10.88 10.92
CA SER A 198 30.13 11.95 11.42
C SER A 198 28.93 11.45 12.24
N TRP A 199 28.67 10.14 12.26
CA TRP A 199 27.74 9.50 13.18
C TRP A 199 28.31 8.18 13.73
N SER A 200 27.85 7.81 14.92
CA SER A 200 28.20 6.52 15.53
C SER A 200 27.49 5.37 14.83
N THR A 201 28.25 4.34 14.46
CA THR A 201 27.75 3.06 13.94
C THR A 201 27.49 2.03 15.05
N ALA A 202 27.80 2.36 16.31
CA ALA A 202 27.51 1.49 17.44
C ALA A 202 25.99 1.34 17.60
N THR A 203 25.53 0.09 17.56
CA THR A 203 24.09 -0.23 17.72
C THR A 203 23.67 0.06 19.16
N PRO A 204 22.73 0.98 19.40
CA PRO A 204 22.26 1.27 20.75
C PRO A 204 21.45 0.11 21.33
N ALA A 205 21.31 0.09 22.66
CA ALA A 205 20.39 -0.83 23.32
C ALA A 205 18.95 -0.65 22.79
N PRO A 206 18.18 -1.73 22.64
CA PRO A 206 16.77 -1.64 22.26
C PRO A 206 15.96 -0.79 23.24
N ARG A 207 14.92 -0.14 22.73
CA ARG A 207 13.97 0.63 23.55
C ARG A 207 13.29 -0.25 24.59
N THR A 208 13.18 0.17 25.84
CA THR A 208 12.65 -0.64 26.96
C THR A 208 11.31 -0.15 27.52
N ASP A 209 10.53 0.61 26.74
CA ASP A 209 9.25 1.18 27.22
C ASP A 209 8.36 0.12 27.89
N PRO A 210 7.80 0.40 29.09
CA PRO A 210 6.99 -0.56 29.83
C PRO A 210 5.62 -0.79 29.17
N THR A 211 5.09 0.23 28.51
CA THR A 211 3.78 0.18 27.85
C THR A 211 3.93 -0.37 26.44
N LYS A 212 3.31 -1.53 26.19
CA LYS A 212 3.23 -2.13 24.87
C LYS A 212 1.92 -1.73 24.19
N ARG A 213 2.00 -1.13 23.02
CA ARG A 213 0.84 -0.74 22.19
C ARG A 213 0.48 -1.87 21.23
N SER A 214 -0.76 -1.91 20.75
CA SER A 214 -1.13 -2.81 19.66
C SER A 214 -0.74 -2.16 18.34
N ALA A 215 -0.06 -2.90 17.48
CA ALA A 215 0.05 -2.58 16.06
C ALA A 215 -0.84 -3.53 15.26
N LYS A 216 -1.01 -3.22 13.98
CA LYS A 216 -1.68 -4.07 13.01
C LYS A 216 -0.94 -3.95 11.68
N GLY A 217 -0.04 -4.87 11.42
CA GLY A 217 0.73 -4.91 10.19
C GLY A 217 -0.14 -5.24 8.99
N GLY A 218 0.13 -4.53 7.89
CA GLY A 218 -0.46 -4.77 6.58
C GLY A 218 0.14 -6.01 5.91
N THR A 219 -0.23 -6.19 4.65
CA THR A 219 0.26 -7.27 3.77
C THR A 219 1.29 -6.78 2.75
N GLY A 220 1.42 -5.46 2.57
CA GLY A 220 2.37 -4.85 1.66
C GLY A 220 2.64 -3.37 1.99
N PHE A 221 3.42 -2.70 1.13
CA PHE A 221 3.72 -1.26 1.26
C PHE A 221 2.45 -0.41 1.31
N ASN A 222 1.44 -0.79 0.53
CA ASN A 222 0.24 0.01 0.31
C ASN A 222 -0.70 0.06 1.53
N ASP A 223 -0.71 -0.99 2.35
CA ASP A 223 -1.59 -1.10 3.53
C ASP A 223 -0.80 -1.25 4.84
N ALA A 224 0.49 -0.88 4.82
CA ALA A 224 1.39 -0.96 5.95
C ALA A 224 0.82 -0.23 7.19
N GLY A 225 0.85 -0.92 8.33
CA GLY A 225 0.40 -0.35 9.60
C GLY A 225 1.36 0.73 10.07
N SER A 226 0.86 1.94 10.35
CA SER A 226 1.73 3.02 10.84
C SER A 226 2.13 2.77 12.29
N VAL A 227 3.40 2.97 12.62
CA VAL A 227 3.91 2.86 13.99
C VAL A 227 4.90 3.99 14.27
N ALA A 228 4.73 4.65 15.41
CA ALA A 228 5.68 5.63 15.93
C ALA A 228 6.74 4.97 16.82
N SER A 229 7.69 5.78 17.29
CA SER A 229 8.58 5.41 18.40
C SER A 229 7.79 4.77 19.56
N GLY A 230 8.15 3.55 19.95
CA GLY A 230 7.48 2.78 20.98
C GLY A 230 7.74 1.28 20.89
N VAL A 231 7.10 0.52 21.79
CA VAL A 231 7.09 -0.94 21.80
C VAL A 231 5.70 -1.42 21.39
N TRP A 232 5.64 -2.15 20.28
CA TRP A 232 4.40 -2.58 19.63
C TRP A 232 4.27 -4.10 19.68
N LYS A 233 3.04 -4.58 19.81
CA LYS A 233 2.66 -5.98 19.74
C LYS A 233 1.76 -6.21 18.54
N ASP A 234 2.02 -7.27 17.80
CA ASP A 234 1.10 -7.78 16.78
C ASP A 234 1.22 -9.32 16.73
N ARG A 235 0.36 -9.96 15.94
CA ARG A 235 0.31 -11.40 15.73
C ARG A 235 0.75 -11.77 14.32
N ILE A 236 1.58 -12.81 14.24
CA ILE A 236 2.10 -13.33 12.99
C ILE A 236 1.96 -14.85 12.94
N ARG A 237 1.59 -15.38 11.77
CA ARG A 237 1.51 -16.82 11.51
C ARG A 237 2.74 -17.31 10.75
N PRO A 238 3.15 -18.58 10.92
CA PRO A 238 4.20 -19.16 10.09
C PRO A 238 3.88 -19.02 8.60
N GLY A 239 4.85 -18.56 7.82
CA GLY A 239 4.72 -18.24 6.39
C GLY A 239 4.13 -16.85 6.10
N GLU A 240 3.70 -16.09 7.12
CA GLU A 240 3.12 -14.76 6.96
C GLU A 240 4.21 -13.67 6.98
N THR A 241 4.01 -12.65 6.15
CA THR A 241 4.79 -11.42 6.15
C THR A 241 3.89 -10.25 6.57
N ARG A 242 4.39 -9.39 7.46
CA ARG A 242 3.70 -8.21 7.98
C ARG A 242 4.45 -6.94 7.61
N PHE A 243 3.73 -5.93 7.12
CA PHE A 243 4.30 -4.63 6.76
C PHE A 243 3.89 -3.53 7.74
N TYR A 244 4.87 -2.73 8.15
CA TYR A 244 4.70 -1.53 8.96
C TYR A 244 5.35 -0.33 8.29
N ARG A 245 4.99 0.88 8.72
CA ARG A 245 5.66 2.10 8.27
C ARG A 245 5.92 3.07 9.42
N VAL A 246 7.08 3.73 9.37
CA VAL A 246 7.58 4.67 10.37
C VAL A 246 7.93 5.97 9.66
N PRO A 247 7.45 7.14 10.12
CA PRO A 247 7.86 8.41 9.55
C PRO A 247 9.24 8.77 10.10
N VAL A 248 10.21 8.99 9.21
CA VAL A 248 11.59 9.35 9.59
C VAL A 248 11.97 10.62 8.86
N ASP A 249 12.28 11.67 9.62
CA ASP A 249 12.61 12.98 9.07
C ASP A 249 14.12 13.15 8.84
N TRP A 250 14.51 14.22 8.16
CA TRP A 250 15.90 14.58 7.95
C TRP A 250 16.67 14.64 9.28
N GLY A 251 17.88 14.08 9.29
CA GLY A 251 18.73 13.98 10.49
C GLY A 251 18.36 12.85 11.46
N GLN A 252 17.22 12.19 11.27
CA GLN A 252 16.78 11.09 12.12
C GLN A 252 17.26 9.73 11.59
N ARG A 253 17.24 8.70 12.44
CA ARG A 253 17.59 7.31 12.09
C ARG A 253 16.75 6.31 12.86
N LEU A 254 16.77 5.06 12.42
CA LEU A 254 16.01 3.96 13.00
C LEU A 254 16.92 3.03 13.82
N ASN A 255 16.48 2.70 15.02
CA ASN A 255 16.92 1.53 15.79
C ASN A 255 15.70 0.64 16.04
N LEU A 256 15.73 -0.58 15.50
CA LEU A 256 14.58 -1.46 15.36
C LEU A 256 14.89 -2.86 15.89
N SER A 257 13.87 -3.52 16.40
CA SER A 257 13.91 -4.97 16.61
C SER A 257 12.55 -5.63 16.41
N ALA A 258 12.54 -6.79 15.78
CA ALA A 258 11.42 -7.74 15.82
C ALA A 258 11.79 -8.90 16.73
N GLU A 259 10.91 -9.25 17.67
CA GLU A 259 11.20 -10.19 18.76
C GLU A 259 10.15 -11.29 18.85
N LEU A 260 10.61 -12.53 18.80
CA LEU A 260 9.79 -13.70 19.12
C LEU A 260 9.84 -14.01 20.61
N PRO A 261 8.71 -14.40 21.22
CA PRO A 261 8.67 -14.85 22.61
C PRO A 261 9.25 -16.26 22.74
N ASN A 262 9.28 -16.78 23.97
CA ASN A 262 9.48 -18.21 24.20
C ASN A 262 8.36 -19.02 23.53
N GLY A 263 8.68 -20.26 23.14
CA GLY A 263 7.74 -21.17 22.52
C GLY A 263 8.14 -22.62 22.76
N THR A 264 7.15 -23.50 22.85
CA THR A 264 7.35 -24.93 23.06
C THR A 264 7.11 -25.66 21.75
N SER A 265 8.06 -26.50 21.34
CA SER A 265 7.89 -27.32 20.14
C SER A 265 7.01 -28.54 20.41
N GLY A 266 6.17 -28.89 19.44
CA GLY A 266 5.49 -30.19 19.42
C GLY A 266 6.44 -31.37 19.13
N ASN A 267 7.66 -31.10 18.67
CA ASN A 267 8.66 -32.10 18.25
C ASN A 267 9.78 -32.32 19.28
N GLY A 268 9.60 -31.85 20.53
CA GLY A 268 10.59 -32.03 21.60
C GLY A 268 11.77 -31.05 21.55
N SER A 269 12.84 -31.36 22.31
CA SER A 269 13.97 -30.46 22.59
C SER A 269 14.97 -30.27 21.42
N SER A 270 14.85 -31.04 20.34
CA SER A 270 15.73 -30.95 19.16
C SER A 270 15.18 -30.03 18.05
N ALA A 271 14.02 -29.40 18.28
CA ALA A 271 13.43 -28.49 17.32
C ALA A 271 14.34 -27.29 17.06
N TYR A 272 14.44 -26.86 15.80
CA TYR A 272 15.26 -25.73 15.38
C TYR A 272 14.79 -25.20 14.03
N VAL A 273 14.82 -23.88 13.87
CA VAL A 273 14.59 -23.20 12.59
C VAL A 273 15.75 -22.24 12.37
N SER A 274 16.53 -22.42 11.30
CA SER A 274 17.73 -21.62 11.03
C SER A 274 17.40 -20.17 10.67
N ASN A 275 16.35 -19.94 9.88
CA ASN A 275 15.94 -18.64 9.37
C ASN A 275 14.51 -18.34 9.85
N ALA A 276 14.29 -18.29 11.16
CA ALA A 276 12.94 -18.21 11.73
C ALA A 276 12.27 -16.86 11.52
N LEU A 277 12.94 -15.76 11.87
CA LEU A 277 12.35 -14.42 11.86
C LEU A 277 13.23 -13.47 11.07
N GLY A 278 12.69 -12.87 10.01
CA GLY A 278 13.33 -11.82 9.23
C GLY A 278 12.79 -10.44 9.58
N LEU A 279 13.66 -9.43 9.51
CA LEU A 279 13.31 -8.01 9.55
C LEU A 279 14.04 -7.31 8.39
N GLY A 280 13.30 -6.84 7.41
CA GLY A 280 13.74 -6.00 6.30
C GLY A 280 13.36 -4.55 6.52
N VAL A 281 14.18 -3.63 6.00
CA VAL A 281 13.91 -2.17 6.05
C VAL A 281 13.99 -1.58 4.65
N TYR A 282 12.96 -0.83 4.28
CA TYR A 282 12.85 -0.15 2.99
C TYR A 282 12.67 1.36 3.17
N ASN A 283 13.20 2.13 2.23
CA ASN A 283 13.08 3.58 2.22
C ASN A 283 11.77 4.06 1.54
N PRO A 284 11.49 5.37 1.48
CA PRO A 284 10.29 5.92 0.84
C PRO A 284 10.09 5.53 -0.62
N ALA A 285 11.18 5.32 -1.37
CA ALA A 285 11.14 4.81 -2.74
C ALA A 285 11.08 3.27 -2.83
N ARG A 286 10.76 2.59 -1.72
CA ARG A 286 10.70 1.12 -1.57
C ARG A 286 12.01 0.40 -1.90
N GLY A 287 13.15 1.08 -1.76
CA GLY A 287 14.47 0.48 -1.94
C GLY A 287 15.01 -0.10 -0.67
N LEU A 288 15.82 -1.14 -0.81
CA LEU A 288 16.32 -1.91 0.31
C LEU A 288 17.38 -1.11 1.08
N VAL A 289 17.11 -0.81 2.35
CA VAL A 289 18.06 -0.19 3.29
C VAL A 289 18.87 -1.27 3.98
N SER A 290 18.19 -2.31 4.44
CA SER A 290 18.79 -3.45 5.12
C SER A 290 18.03 -4.70 4.69
N ALA A 291 18.76 -5.63 4.08
CA ALA A 291 18.24 -6.95 3.73
C ALA A 291 17.75 -7.69 4.97
N ASP A 292 16.76 -8.58 4.79
CA ASP A 292 16.22 -9.39 5.88
C ASP A 292 17.31 -10.14 6.62
N SER A 293 17.54 -9.72 7.87
CA SER A 293 18.43 -10.41 8.78
C SER A 293 17.64 -11.52 9.47
N PHE A 294 17.51 -12.67 8.80
CA PHE A 294 16.86 -13.83 9.38
C PHE A 294 17.66 -14.37 10.56
N VAL A 295 17.01 -14.49 11.72
CA VAL A 295 17.59 -15.07 12.93
C VAL A 295 17.03 -16.44 13.21
N SER A 296 17.86 -17.31 13.80
CA SER A 296 17.45 -18.67 14.15
C SER A 296 16.61 -18.72 15.43
N TYR A 297 15.88 -19.83 15.59
CA TYR A 297 14.98 -20.02 16.72
C TYR A 297 14.99 -21.48 17.22
N SER A 298 15.08 -21.63 18.54
CA SER A 298 15.17 -22.91 19.25
C SER A 298 14.15 -23.03 20.40
N GLY A 299 13.10 -22.20 20.40
CA GLY A 299 12.12 -22.12 21.49
C GLY A 299 12.43 -21.06 22.56
N LYS A 300 13.62 -20.45 22.49
CA LYS A 300 14.06 -19.31 23.32
C LYS A 300 13.85 -17.99 22.59
N PRO A 301 13.76 -16.83 23.28
CA PRO A 301 13.46 -15.56 22.63
C PRO A 301 14.54 -15.26 21.59
N ALA A 302 14.11 -14.80 20.42
CA ALA A 302 14.98 -14.42 19.33
C ALA A 302 14.67 -12.99 18.90
N THR A 303 15.68 -12.28 18.41
CA THR A 303 15.60 -10.87 18.06
C THR A 303 16.28 -10.63 16.73
N ALA A 304 15.53 -10.14 15.74
CA ALA A 304 16.05 -9.64 14.48
C ALA A 304 16.22 -8.10 14.61
N PRO A 305 17.45 -7.58 14.70
CA PRO A 305 17.70 -6.15 14.85
C PRO A 305 17.89 -5.45 13.49
N ALA A 306 17.63 -4.15 13.44
CA ALA A 306 18.08 -3.30 12.34
C ALA A 306 18.45 -1.89 12.85
N PHE A 307 19.54 -1.34 12.32
CA PHE A 307 20.03 -0.02 12.69
C PHE A 307 20.55 0.73 11.47
N THR A 308 20.10 1.98 11.29
CA THR A 308 20.35 2.73 10.05
C THR A 308 21.31 3.91 10.24
N ALA A 309 21.85 4.40 9.12
CA ALA A 309 22.43 5.74 9.07
C ALA A 309 21.35 6.82 9.32
N PRO A 310 21.75 8.03 9.74
CA PRO A 310 20.88 9.21 9.68
C PRO A 310 20.39 9.48 8.26
N VAL A 311 19.13 9.88 8.14
CA VAL A 311 18.54 10.40 6.91
C VAL A 311 19.27 11.69 6.54
N ASP A 312 19.92 11.70 5.39
CA ASP A 312 20.64 12.87 4.89
C ASP A 312 20.63 12.86 3.36
N TYR A 313 20.33 14.00 2.74
CA TYR A 313 20.26 14.11 1.29
C TYR A 313 21.59 13.73 0.61
N GLY A 314 22.72 14.10 1.23
CA GLY A 314 24.06 13.82 0.74
C GLY A 314 24.44 12.34 0.80
N ASN A 315 23.64 11.50 1.47
CA ASN A 315 23.86 10.05 1.46
C ASN A 315 23.80 9.45 0.06
N ARG A 316 23.16 10.10 -0.92
CA ARG A 316 23.16 9.65 -2.33
C ARG A 316 24.55 9.43 -2.92
N PHE A 317 25.54 10.17 -2.42
CA PHE A 317 26.94 10.08 -2.85
C PHE A 317 27.77 9.09 -2.00
N ASN A 318 27.13 8.35 -1.09
CA ASN A 318 27.82 7.37 -0.26
C ASN A 318 28.05 6.06 -1.03
N SER A 319 29.22 5.46 -0.86
CA SER A 319 29.57 4.18 -1.49
C SER A 319 28.91 2.98 -0.82
N THR A 320 28.45 3.10 0.42
CA THR A 320 27.77 2.03 1.15
C THR A 320 26.28 2.08 0.86
N ASP A 321 25.73 1.06 0.21
CA ASP A 321 24.33 1.07 -0.26
C ASP A 321 23.31 1.24 0.87
N SER A 322 23.53 0.65 2.05
CA SER A 322 22.64 0.85 3.21
C SER A 322 22.62 2.29 3.72
N VAL A 323 23.74 3.01 3.60
CA VAL A 323 23.80 4.45 3.89
C VAL A 323 23.16 5.23 2.75
N LYS A 324 23.48 4.87 1.51
CA LYS A 324 22.92 5.49 0.30
C LYS A 324 21.40 5.41 0.29
N ALA A 325 20.80 4.33 0.76
CA ALA A 325 19.36 4.16 0.85
C ALA A 325 18.69 5.11 1.87
N MET A 326 19.44 5.66 2.84
CA MET A 326 18.99 6.65 3.82
C MET A 326 19.03 8.09 3.28
N ARG A 327 18.67 8.30 2.01
CA ARG A 327 18.74 9.61 1.34
C ARG A 327 17.44 10.42 1.33
N PHE A 328 16.38 9.90 1.94
CA PHE A 328 15.03 10.46 1.87
C PHE A 328 14.43 10.60 3.26
N ALA A 329 13.77 11.74 3.53
CA ALA A 329 12.76 11.77 4.60
C ALA A 329 11.46 11.11 4.12
N GLY A 330 10.66 10.58 5.04
CA GLY A 330 9.30 10.11 4.77
C GLY A 330 8.99 8.71 5.30
N TRP A 331 8.12 8.03 4.54
CA TRP A 331 7.83 6.58 4.45
C TRP A 331 8.98 5.57 4.64
N TYR A 332 9.43 5.21 5.85
CA TYR A 332 10.25 3.99 5.98
C TYR A 332 9.38 2.77 6.28
N TYR A 333 9.57 1.67 5.55
CA TYR A 333 8.75 0.46 5.69
C TYR A 333 9.55 -0.67 6.34
N LEU A 334 8.86 -1.44 7.19
CA LEU A 334 9.41 -2.59 7.89
C LEU A 334 8.70 -3.84 7.42
N GLU A 335 9.45 -4.83 6.94
CA GLU A 335 8.94 -6.13 6.53
C GLU A 335 9.33 -7.17 7.59
N VAL A 336 8.34 -7.78 8.24
CA VAL A 336 8.57 -8.83 9.24
C VAL A 336 8.04 -10.15 8.70
N THR A 337 8.94 -11.11 8.45
CA THR A 337 8.59 -12.41 7.88
C THR A 337 8.85 -13.52 8.90
N LEU A 338 7.85 -14.36 9.16
CA LEU A 338 8.01 -15.57 9.97
C LEU A 338 8.08 -16.80 9.04
N ASN A 339 9.17 -17.56 9.12
CA ASN A 339 9.35 -18.77 8.31
C ASN A 339 8.27 -19.82 8.61
N PRO A 340 7.73 -20.53 7.60
CA PRO A 340 6.70 -21.55 7.77
C PRO A 340 7.11 -22.69 8.71
N ASP A 341 8.39 -23.06 8.79
CA ASP A 341 8.89 -24.08 9.70
C ASP A 341 8.76 -23.69 11.18
N ALA A 342 8.55 -22.41 11.47
CA ALA A 342 8.19 -21.95 12.82
C ALA A 342 6.84 -22.53 13.29
N ALA A 343 6.04 -23.14 12.41
CA ALA A 343 4.83 -23.88 12.76
C ALA A 343 5.10 -25.02 13.77
N GLN A 344 6.31 -25.56 13.84
CA GLN A 344 6.65 -26.55 14.86
C GLN A 344 6.54 -26.01 16.30
N TYR A 345 6.67 -24.68 16.48
CA TYR A 345 6.49 -23.96 17.74
C TYR A 345 5.16 -23.21 17.82
N PHE A 346 4.73 -22.62 16.70
CA PHE A 346 3.66 -21.64 16.65
C PHE A 346 2.59 -22.01 15.61
N ARG A 347 2.04 -23.24 15.69
CA ARG A 347 1.05 -23.76 14.71
C ARG A 347 -0.10 -22.79 14.37
N LYS A 348 -0.58 -22.04 15.37
CA LYS A 348 -1.70 -21.08 15.23
C LYS A 348 -1.23 -19.62 15.14
N GLY A 349 0.05 -19.39 14.89
CA GLY A 349 0.71 -18.10 15.04
C GLY A 349 1.05 -17.76 16.48
N THR A 350 1.83 -16.68 16.61
CA THR A 350 2.34 -16.16 17.88
C THR A 350 2.25 -14.65 17.89
N ASP A 351 2.24 -14.10 19.09
CA ASP A 351 2.45 -12.67 19.25
C ASP A 351 3.95 -12.40 19.10
N PHE A 352 4.31 -11.27 18.49
CA PHE A 352 5.68 -10.79 18.43
C PHE A 352 5.74 -9.34 18.90
N THR A 353 6.93 -8.89 19.30
CA THR A 353 7.16 -7.50 19.70
C THR A 353 7.98 -6.79 18.64
N LEU A 354 7.49 -5.66 18.15
CA LEU A 354 8.21 -4.74 17.27
C LEU A 354 8.61 -3.50 18.08
N ARG A 355 9.91 -3.26 18.24
CA ARG A 355 10.43 -2.06 18.89
C ARG A 355 10.86 -1.07 17.82
N VAL A 356 10.38 0.16 17.96
CA VAL A 356 10.69 1.26 17.05
C VAL A 356 11.30 2.38 17.87
N ASP A 357 12.51 2.78 17.51
CA ASP A 357 13.18 3.93 18.09
C ASP A 357 13.72 4.85 16.99
N VAL A 358 12.91 5.86 16.65
CA VAL A 358 13.34 6.98 15.80
C VAL A 358 14.22 7.90 16.64
N ARG A 359 15.50 7.95 16.31
CA ARG A 359 16.54 8.70 17.01
C ARG A 359 17.00 9.90 16.23
N GLY A 360 17.47 10.93 16.94
CA GLY A 360 17.94 12.18 16.34
C GLY A 360 16.83 13.21 16.24
N GLU A 361 17.24 14.48 16.20
CA GLU A 361 16.35 15.61 16.00
C GLU A 361 16.02 15.76 14.52
N ALA A 362 14.76 16.09 14.22
CA ALA A 362 14.35 16.44 12.87
C ALA A 362 15.03 17.74 12.44
N LYS A 363 15.58 17.75 11.23
CA LYS A 363 16.27 18.89 10.63
C LYS A 363 15.50 19.42 9.43
N ALA A 364 15.88 20.61 8.97
CA ALA A 364 15.40 21.11 7.69
C ALA A 364 15.87 20.20 6.55
N GLY A 365 14.98 19.99 5.57
CA GLY A 365 15.33 19.26 4.36
C GLY A 365 16.25 20.04 3.40
N PRO A 366 16.56 19.46 2.24
CA PRO A 366 17.57 19.99 1.31
C PRO A 366 17.15 21.24 0.53
N GLY A 367 15.92 21.74 0.73
CA GLY A 367 15.40 22.91 0.03
C GLY A 367 14.88 22.61 -1.38
N TYR A 368 13.94 21.67 -1.51
CA TYR A 368 13.28 21.34 -2.78
C TYR A 368 12.57 22.55 -3.42
N ALA A 369 12.58 22.60 -4.76
CA ALA A 369 11.97 23.65 -5.58
C ALA A 369 10.44 23.66 -5.50
N LYS A 370 9.84 22.48 -5.32
CA LYS A 370 8.42 22.23 -5.13
C LYS A 370 8.22 21.22 -3.98
N PRO A 371 6.99 21.03 -3.46
CA PRO A 371 6.74 20.01 -2.45
C PRO A 371 7.28 18.64 -2.88
N ALA A 372 7.91 17.92 -1.95
CA ALA A 372 8.65 16.69 -2.22
C ALA A 372 7.79 15.42 -2.19
N GLY A 373 6.47 15.55 -1.95
CA GLY A 373 5.55 14.41 -1.85
C GLY A 373 6.04 13.40 -0.82
N ASP A 374 6.22 12.16 -1.28
CA ASP A 374 6.64 11.01 -0.46
C ASP A 374 8.03 11.16 0.17
N PHE A 375 8.85 12.12 -0.29
CA PHE A 375 10.18 12.42 0.25
C PHE A 375 10.17 13.48 1.35
N SER A 376 9.07 13.53 2.13
CA SER A 376 8.89 14.43 3.27
C SER A 376 8.06 13.78 4.37
N VAL A 377 8.15 14.34 5.58
CA VAL A 377 7.30 13.95 6.72
C VAL A 377 6.38 15.12 7.06
N THR A 378 5.08 14.87 7.06
CA THR A 378 4.05 15.85 7.45
C THR A 378 3.63 15.71 8.91
N ALA A 379 2.84 16.66 9.42
CA ALA A 379 2.25 16.55 10.76
C ALA A 379 1.24 15.40 10.81
N GLU A 380 0.49 15.22 9.73
CA GLU A 380 -0.48 14.15 9.52
C GLU A 380 0.21 12.78 9.56
N ASP A 381 1.41 12.65 8.98
CA ASP A 381 2.18 11.40 9.03
C ASP A 381 2.55 11.01 10.46
N ARG A 382 3.02 11.99 11.24
CA ARG A 382 3.37 11.77 12.65
C ARG A 382 2.15 11.37 13.48
N GLU A 383 1.00 11.97 13.20
CA GLU A 383 -0.25 11.63 13.87
C GLU A 383 -0.79 10.24 13.49
N MET A 384 -0.72 9.86 12.21
CA MET A 384 -1.05 8.51 11.76
C MET A 384 -0.18 7.46 12.43
N ALA A 385 1.13 7.71 12.55
CA ALA A 385 2.06 6.82 13.25
C ALA A 385 1.76 6.72 14.76
N ARG A 386 1.35 7.82 15.40
CA ARG A 386 1.00 7.84 16.82
C ARG A 386 -0.28 7.06 17.11
N THR A 387 -1.27 7.16 16.21
CA THR A 387 -2.59 6.54 16.35
C THR A 387 -2.67 5.13 15.77
N GLY A 388 -1.67 4.70 15.00
CA GLY A 388 -1.63 3.36 14.40
C GLY A 388 -2.47 3.21 13.14
N GLN A 389 -2.87 4.32 12.49
CA GLN A 389 -3.76 4.30 11.33
C GLN A 389 -3.03 3.96 10.04
N THR A 390 -3.63 3.14 9.18
CA THR A 390 -3.19 2.95 7.79
C THR A 390 -3.53 4.16 6.90
N ALA A 391 -2.92 4.26 5.71
CA ALA A 391 -3.24 5.32 4.75
C ALA A 391 -4.73 5.31 4.34
N GLN A 392 -5.28 4.11 4.13
CA GLN A 392 -6.68 3.93 3.74
C GLN A 392 -7.64 4.36 4.85
N GLU A 393 -7.33 4.03 6.11
CA GLU A 393 -8.15 4.46 7.26
C GLU A 393 -8.13 5.98 7.42
N ALA A 394 -6.96 6.61 7.27
CA ALA A 394 -6.84 8.07 7.31
C ALA A 394 -7.65 8.76 6.19
N SER A 395 -7.57 8.25 4.96
CA SER A 395 -8.35 8.76 3.82
C SER A 395 -9.87 8.62 4.03
N LYS A 396 -10.33 7.47 4.54
CA LYS A 396 -11.75 7.25 4.88
C LYS A 396 -12.21 8.19 5.99
N SER A 397 -11.39 8.38 7.03
CA SER A 397 -11.67 9.32 8.12
C SER A 397 -11.80 10.76 7.61
N GLY A 398 -10.87 11.21 6.76
CA GLY A 398 -10.92 12.54 6.14
C GLY A 398 -12.15 12.74 5.26
N THR A 399 -12.55 11.72 4.50
CA THR A 399 -13.78 11.75 3.67
C THR A 399 -15.02 11.85 4.57
N LEU A 400 -15.12 11.03 5.61
CA LEU A 400 -16.22 11.07 6.56
C LEU A 400 -16.31 12.43 7.27
N MET A 401 -15.16 13.01 7.64
CA MET A 401 -15.08 14.31 8.26
C MET A 401 -15.53 15.43 7.31
N THR A 402 -15.16 15.36 6.03
CA THR A 402 -15.64 16.28 4.99
C THR A 402 -17.15 16.18 4.80
N VAL A 403 -17.69 14.96 4.75
CA VAL A 403 -19.13 14.71 4.68
C VAL A 403 -19.84 15.25 5.93
N ALA A 404 -19.25 15.08 7.12
CA ALA A 404 -19.82 15.61 8.37
C ALA A 404 -19.86 17.14 8.36
N TYR A 405 -18.78 17.82 7.94
CA TYR A 405 -18.77 19.28 7.83
C TYR A 405 -19.76 19.79 6.78
N ALA A 406 -19.84 19.14 5.61
CA ALA A 406 -20.82 19.49 4.59
C ALA A 406 -22.27 19.27 5.05
N GLY A 407 -22.52 18.17 5.78
CA GLY A 407 -23.82 17.84 6.36
C GLY A 407 -24.25 18.84 7.44
N ILE A 408 -23.35 19.21 8.36
CA ILE A 408 -23.61 20.22 9.39
C ILE A 408 -23.83 21.59 8.74
N GLY A 409 -22.98 21.99 7.78
CA GLY A 409 -23.12 23.25 7.07
C GLY A 409 -24.46 23.38 6.34
N THR A 410 -24.88 22.32 5.66
CA THR A 410 -26.18 22.26 4.98
C THR A 410 -27.34 22.32 5.99
N GLY A 411 -27.23 21.61 7.12
CA GLY A 411 -28.22 21.64 8.20
C GLY A 411 -28.40 23.03 8.82
N VAL A 412 -27.31 23.75 9.07
CA VAL A 412 -27.36 25.13 9.60
C VAL A 412 -28.03 26.08 8.61
N VAL A 413 -27.70 25.97 7.32
CA VAL A 413 -28.33 26.79 6.26
C VAL A 413 -29.83 26.51 6.16
N LEU A 414 -30.24 25.24 6.22
CA LEU A 414 -31.67 24.86 6.21
C LEU A 414 -32.41 25.39 7.44
N LEU A 415 -31.81 25.32 8.63
CA LEU A 415 -32.40 25.86 9.85
C LEU A 415 -32.49 27.39 9.82
N ALA A 416 -31.47 28.07 9.29
CA ALA A 416 -31.50 29.51 9.09
C ALA A 416 -32.58 29.92 8.06
N GLY A 417 -32.70 29.18 6.96
CA GLY A 417 -33.76 29.35 5.96
C GLY A 417 -35.15 29.14 6.55
N LEU A 418 -35.34 28.11 7.37
CA LEU A 418 -36.59 27.84 8.08
C LEU A 418 -36.91 28.92 9.12
N GLY A 419 -35.90 29.42 9.84
CA GLY A 419 -36.02 30.55 10.75
C GLY A 419 -36.45 31.83 10.03
N ALA A 420 -35.82 32.15 8.90
CA ALA A 420 -36.21 33.29 8.08
C ALA A 420 -37.63 33.14 7.54
N TRP A 421 -37.99 31.94 7.04
CA TRP A 421 -39.34 31.66 6.53
C TRP A 421 -40.41 31.79 7.61
N THR A 422 -40.18 31.25 8.82
CA THR A 422 -41.12 31.35 9.94
C THR A 422 -41.33 32.79 10.40
N VAL A 423 -40.29 33.62 10.41
CA VAL A 423 -40.40 35.06 10.72
C VAL A 423 -41.22 35.79 9.65
N VAL A 424 -40.98 35.51 8.37
CA VAL A 424 -41.75 36.10 7.25
C VAL A 424 -43.22 35.65 7.30
N ALA A 425 -43.48 34.38 7.58
CA ALA A 425 -44.83 33.83 7.69
C ALA A 425 -45.61 34.45 8.86
N ARG A 426 -44.98 34.66 10.02
CA ARG A 426 -45.61 35.33 11.18
C ARG A 426 -45.90 36.81 10.91
N ARG A 427 -45.04 37.51 10.16
CA ARG A 427 -45.28 38.90 9.76
C ARG A 427 -46.47 39.07 8.81
N LYS A 428 -46.76 38.08 7.97
CA LYS A 428 -47.94 38.10 7.09
C LYS A 428 -49.25 37.74 7.80
N ALA A 429 -49.18 36.99 8.91
CA ALA A 429 -50.34 36.64 9.73
C ALA A 429 -50.74 37.72 10.75
N GLY A 430 -49.91 38.75 10.95
CA GLY A 430 -50.15 39.85 11.90
C GLY A 430 -50.83 41.09 11.31
N ALA A 431 -51.32 41.04 10.06
CA ALA A 431 -52.14 42.11 9.51
C ALA A 431 -53.57 41.99 10.08
N PRO A 432 -54.08 43.00 10.83
CA PRO A 432 -55.45 42.95 11.32
C PRO A 432 -56.40 43.00 10.13
N ALA A 433 -57.34 42.06 10.08
CA ALA A 433 -58.48 42.11 9.18
C ALA A 433 -59.32 43.34 9.56
N ALA A 434 -59.17 44.42 8.79
CA ALA A 434 -60.10 45.53 8.83
C ALA A 434 -61.40 45.10 8.15
N THR A 435 -62.43 45.00 8.97
CA THR A 435 -63.86 44.88 8.66
C THR A 435 -64.30 45.74 7.47
N GLY A 436 -65.05 45.13 6.54
CA GLY A 436 -65.84 45.86 5.54
C GLY A 436 -66.93 46.73 6.17
N PRO A 437 -67.60 47.56 5.35
CA PRO A 437 -68.81 47.03 4.73
C PRO A 437 -68.96 47.34 3.24
N ALA A 438 -69.83 46.53 2.63
CA ALA A 438 -70.27 46.55 1.25
C ALA A 438 -71.05 47.83 0.87
N LEU A 439 -71.05 48.18 -0.43
CA LEU A 439 -72.23 48.11 -1.32
C LEU A 439 -71.94 48.73 -2.71
N ILE A 440 -71.78 47.84 -3.71
CA ILE A 440 -72.34 47.77 -5.09
C ILE A 440 -72.17 48.94 -6.13
N PRO A 441 -72.53 48.77 -7.43
CA PRO A 441 -71.57 48.73 -8.54
C PRO A 441 -71.87 49.77 -9.66
N GLN A 442 -70.97 49.96 -10.63
CA GLN A 442 -71.27 50.28 -12.05
C GLN A 442 -69.95 50.53 -12.80
N GLN A 443 -69.61 49.69 -13.78
CA GLN A 443 -69.76 49.96 -15.23
C GLN A 443 -69.00 51.20 -15.74
N GLY A 444 -67.94 50.95 -16.51
CA GLY A 444 -67.22 51.95 -17.29
C GLY A 444 -66.04 51.34 -18.06
N GLN A 445 -66.17 51.28 -19.38
CA GLN A 445 -65.27 50.82 -20.45
C GLN A 445 -63.79 51.24 -20.30
N GLN A 446 -62.77 50.38 -20.48
CA GLN A 446 -62.22 49.71 -21.69
C GLN A 446 -61.09 50.51 -22.37
N LEU A 447 -59.86 49.95 -22.40
CA LEU A 447 -58.76 50.09 -23.40
C LEU A 447 -57.56 49.27 -22.85
N SER A 448 -57.38 48.00 -23.23
CA SER A 448 -56.71 47.45 -24.43
C SER A 448 -55.17 47.42 -24.37
N SER A 449 -54.61 46.21 -24.35
CA SER A 449 -53.49 45.82 -25.22
C SER A 449 -53.44 44.30 -25.41
N GLN A 450 -53.59 43.92 -26.68
CA GLN A 450 -53.60 42.59 -27.34
C GLN A 450 -52.33 41.75 -27.07
N ALA A 451 -52.41 40.42 -26.87
CA ALA A 451 -52.64 39.30 -27.83
C ALA A 451 -51.36 38.95 -28.64
N SER A 452 -50.99 37.72 -29.00
CA SER A 452 -51.73 36.46 -29.18
C SER A 452 -50.77 35.26 -29.19
N GLN A 453 -51.21 34.11 -28.67
CA GLN A 453 -50.85 32.74 -29.12
C GLN A 453 -51.55 32.47 -30.48
N PRO A 454 -51.21 31.45 -31.34
CA PRO A 454 -51.53 30.04 -31.03
C PRO A 454 -50.79 28.87 -31.77
N THR A 455 -50.96 27.69 -31.15
CA THR A 455 -51.23 26.33 -31.72
C THR A 455 -50.19 25.48 -32.47
N LEU A 456 -49.94 24.31 -31.84
CA LEU A 456 -49.68 22.92 -32.31
C LEU A 456 -50.32 22.53 -33.69
N PRO A 457 -49.95 21.42 -34.40
CA PRO A 457 -49.55 20.10 -33.84
C PRO A 457 -48.54 19.20 -34.62
N SER A 458 -48.14 18.10 -33.96
CA SER A 458 -47.78 16.73 -34.43
C SER A 458 -47.18 16.48 -35.84
N GLN A 459 -46.08 15.70 -35.92
CA GLN A 459 -46.04 14.35 -36.54
C GLN A 459 -44.61 13.76 -36.65
N GLN A 460 -44.53 12.45 -36.38
CA GLN A 460 -43.82 11.35 -37.08
C GLN A 460 -42.38 11.57 -37.59
N ASP A 461 -41.40 10.81 -37.08
CA ASP A 461 -40.98 9.48 -37.58
C ASP A 461 -40.44 9.47 -39.02
N GLN A 462 -39.12 9.23 -39.15
CA GLN A 462 -38.44 8.34 -40.11
C GLN A 462 -37.02 8.84 -40.42
N GLN A 463 -36.02 8.08 -39.97
CA GLN A 463 -35.19 7.18 -40.78
C GLN A 463 -34.02 7.85 -41.53
N ALA A 464 -32.83 7.48 -41.05
CA ALA A 464 -31.82 6.71 -41.78
C ALA A 464 -30.75 7.40 -42.65
N GLN A 465 -29.57 6.74 -42.56
CA GLN A 465 -28.42 6.62 -43.46
C GLN A 465 -27.35 7.73 -43.45
N PHE A 466 -26.13 7.47 -42.95
CA PHE A 466 -24.98 6.65 -43.43
C PHE A 466 -24.06 7.35 -44.46
N ARG A 467 -22.91 7.85 -43.94
CA ARG A 467 -21.50 7.89 -44.49
C ARG A 467 -21.22 8.46 -45.91
N PRO A 468 -19.94 8.66 -46.31
CA PRO A 468 -18.69 9.00 -45.61
C PRO A 468 -18.04 10.29 -46.22
N PRO A 469 -16.75 10.59 -45.99
CA PRO A 469 -15.90 10.67 -47.21
C PRO A 469 -14.46 10.15 -47.04
N GLN A 470 -13.94 9.61 -48.14
CA GLN A 470 -12.51 9.52 -48.45
C GLN A 470 -12.10 10.69 -49.34
N GLY A 471 -10.90 11.21 -49.10
CA GLY A 471 -9.95 11.71 -50.09
C GLY A 471 -10.24 13.09 -50.69
N TRP A 472 -9.33 14.04 -50.46
CA TRP A 472 -8.30 14.46 -51.42
C TRP A 472 -7.02 14.81 -50.66
#